data_AF-A0A523YU47-F1
#
_entry.id   AF-A0A523YU47-F1
#
_cell.length_a   1.000
_cell.length_b   1.000
_cell.length_c   1.000
_cell.angle_alpha   90.00
_cell.angle_beta   90.00
_cell.angle_gamma   90.00
#
_symmetry.space_group_name_H-M   'P 1'
#
loop_
_entity.id
_entity.type
_entity.pdbx_description
1 polymer ?
#
loop_
_entity_poly.entity_id
_entity_poly.type
_entity_poly.pdbx_seq_one_letter_code
_entity_poly.pdbx_strand_id
1 'polypeptide(L)'
;MPRVITFEKKQRLSGLTLLATLAAVLVTTAPAFGQLTSEDIAALQKQAQEEGWTFTVGENSATEYSLEELCGLKEPEDWQATARFDPMAPKLDLPDSFDWRDAHVLPPVKNQGGCGSCWAFGTVGPLECNIKILDGVTEDLSEQWLVSCNSSGWSCSGGWFAHDYHQ
;
A
#
# COMPACT_ATOMS: atom_id res chain seq x y z
N MET A 1 18.53 49.87 62.65
CA MET A 1 17.18 49.84 62.04
C MET A 1 16.63 48.42 62.18
N PRO A 2 15.33 48.24 62.45
CA PRO A 2 14.87 47.29 63.46
C PRO A 2 14.07 46.08 62.95
N ARG A 3 14.05 45.07 63.83
CA ARG A 3 12.98 44.14 64.23
C ARG A 3 12.53 42.99 63.32
N VAL A 4 13.03 41.81 63.70
CA VAL A 4 12.31 40.53 63.80
C VAL A 4 10.95 40.73 64.50
N ILE A 5 9.85 40.20 63.94
CA ILE A 5 8.76 39.47 64.63
C ILE A 5 7.96 38.67 63.58
N THR A 6 7.90 37.34 63.75
CA THR A 6 6.89 36.44 63.15
C THR A 6 5.58 36.50 63.94
N PHE A 7 4.42 36.51 63.27
CA PHE A 7 3.16 35.99 63.83
C PHE A 7 2.26 35.43 62.73
N GLU A 8 2.01 34.13 62.78
CA GLU A 8 0.86 33.50 62.12
C GLU A 8 -0.45 34.00 62.76
N LYS A 9 -1.46 34.25 61.94
CA LYS A 9 -2.86 34.19 62.37
C LYS A 9 -3.68 33.44 61.32
N LYS A 10 -4.21 32.31 61.77
CA LYS A 10 -5.10 31.38 61.07
C LYS A 10 -6.52 31.94 60.99
N GLN A 11 -7.31 31.42 60.03
CA GLN A 11 -8.78 31.53 59.81
C GLN A 11 -9.21 32.60 58.79
N ARG A 12 -10.15 32.35 57.86
CA ARG A 12 -11.17 31.28 57.69
C ARG A 12 -11.53 31.22 56.19
N LEU A 13 -11.83 30.02 55.70
CA LEU A 13 -12.50 29.80 54.40
C LEU A 13 -13.84 30.52 54.36
N SER A 14 -14.13 31.19 53.24
CA SER A 14 -15.50 31.38 52.75
C SER A 14 -15.47 31.31 51.23
N GLY A 15 -16.38 30.51 50.68
CA GLY A 15 -16.30 29.95 49.33
C GLY A 15 -16.50 30.95 48.20
N LEU A 16 -15.96 30.58 47.04
CA LEU A 16 -16.46 31.01 45.74
C LEU A 16 -16.32 29.81 44.79
N THR A 17 -17.45 29.43 44.22
CA THR A 17 -17.67 28.32 43.29
C THR A 17 -16.75 28.43 42.07
N LEU A 18 -15.82 27.48 41.92
CA LEU A 18 -15.03 27.31 40.70
C LEU A 18 -15.87 26.51 39.70
N LEU A 19 -16.48 27.21 38.74
CA LEU A 19 -17.09 26.58 37.56
C LEU A 19 -15.99 25.87 36.77
N ALA A 20 -15.96 24.54 36.84
CA ALA A 20 -15.14 23.71 35.97
C ALA A 20 -15.76 23.73 34.56
N THR A 21 -15.18 24.51 33.64
CA THR A 21 -15.50 24.40 32.21
C THR A 21 -14.87 23.11 31.69
N LEU A 22 -15.68 22.06 31.63
CA LEU A 22 -15.35 20.80 30.96
C LEU A 22 -15.31 21.07 29.45
N ALA A 23 -14.13 21.37 28.90
CA ALA A 23 -13.92 21.37 27.47
C ALA A 23 -13.95 19.90 27.00
N ALA A 24 -15.07 19.46 26.43
CA ALA A 24 -15.15 18.19 25.73
C ALA A 24 -14.24 18.26 24.49
N VAL A 25 -13.05 17.68 24.59
CA VAL A 25 -12.22 17.38 23.42
C VAL A 25 -12.94 16.27 22.66
N LEU A 26 -13.75 16.65 21.66
CA LEU A 26 -14.20 15.72 20.64
C LEU A 26 -12.95 15.27 19.88
N VAL A 27 -12.43 14.10 20.26
CA VAL A 27 -11.52 13.35 19.41
C VAL A 27 -12.34 12.91 18.21
N THR A 28 -12.35 13.73 17.15
CA THR A 28 -12.82 13.30 15.84
C THR A 28 -11.82 12.26 15.37
N THR A 29 -12.14 10.98 15.56
CA THR A 29 -11.43 9.90 14.88
C THR A 29 -11.60 10.15 13.40
N ALA A 30 -10.53 10.60 12.73
CA ALA A 30 -10.51 10.62 11.28
C ALA A 30 -10.85 9.20 10.82
N PRO A 31 -11.88 8.99 9.99
CA PRO A 31 -12.12 7.68 9.41
C PRO A 31 -10.85 7.28 8.65
N ALA A 32 -10.53 5.99 8.65
CA ALA A 32 -9.49 5.45 7.78
C ALA A 32 -9.81 5.94 6.35
N PHE A 33 -8.95 6.80 5.80
CA PHE A 33 -9.19 7.44 4.52
C PHE A 33 -8.93 6.42 3.42
N GLY A 34 -9.96 5.66 3.04
CA GLY A 34 -9.99 4.98 1.76
C GLY A 34 -9.78 6.01 0.63
N GLN A 35 -9.13 5.60 -0.45
CA GLN A 35 -8.68 6.49 -1.52
C GLN A 35 -9.80 7.33 -2.14
N LEU A 36 -10.99 6.76 -2.30
CA LEU A 36 -12.13 7.39 -2.97
C LEU A 36 -13.37 7.28 -2.11
N THR A 37 -14.06 8.40 -1.92
CA THR A 37 -15.40 8.40 -1.32
C THR A 37 -16.45 7.91 -2.33
N SER A 38 -17.65 7.57 -1.85
CA SER A 38 -18.77 7.26 -2.73
C SER A 38 -19.13 8.43 -3.67
N GLU A 39 -18.88 9.68 -3.24
CA GLU A 39 -19.06 10.87 -4.07
C GLU A 39 -18.03 10.93 -5.21
N ASP A 40 -16.76 10.62 -4.90
CA ASP A 40 -15.69 10.56 -5.90
C ASP A 40 -15.96 9.46 -6.94
N ILE A 41 -16.41 8.28 -6.49
CA ILE A 41 -16.77 7.17 -7.38
C ILE A 41 -17.94 7.56 -8.29
N ALA A 42 -18.96 8.24 -7.76
CA ALA A 42 -20.09 8.73 -8.55
C ALA A 42 -19.66 9.77 -9.59
N ALA A 43 -18.71 10.65 -9.24
CA ALA A 43 -18.14 11.62 -10.17
C ALA A 43 -17.38 10.93 -11.32
N LEU A 44 -16.57 9.91 -11.01
CA LEU A 44 -15.86 9.12 -12.02
C LEU A 44 -16.82 8.37 -12.96
N GLN A 45 -17.90 7.80 -12.42
CA GLN A 45 -18.93 7.13 -13.23
C GLN A 45 -19.64 8.09 -14.18
N LYS A 46 -19.92 9.32 -13.73
CA LYS A 46 -20.48 10.36 -14.59
C LYS A 46 -19.51 10.75 -15.70
N GLN A 47 -18.25 10.99 -15.37
CA GLN A 47 -17.20 11.30 -16.35
C GLN A 47 -17.04 10.16 -17.38
N ALA A 48 -17.04 8.91 -16.94
CA ALA A 48 -16.94 7.74 -17.81
C ALA A 48 -18.07 7.69 -18.85
N GLN A 49 -19.28 8.11 -18.49
CA GLN A 49 -20.41 8.20 -19.43
C GLN A 49 -20.25 9.35 -20.42
N GLU A 50 -19.83 10.52 -19.95
CA GLU A 50 -19.63 11.72 -20.79
C GLU A 50 -18.49 11.52 -21.81
N GLU A 51 -17.43 10.83 -21.40
CA GLU A 51 -16.25 10.56 -22.24
C GLU A 51 -16.32 9.24 -23.01
N GLY A 52 -17.33 8.39 -22.74
CA GLY A 52 -17.51 7.11 -23.42
C GLY A 52 -16.42 6.09 -23.11
N TRP A 53 -16.01 5.96 -21.85
CA TRP A 53 -15.00 4.97 -21.43
C TRP A 53 -15.47 3.53 -21.69
N THR A 54 -14.51 2.64 -21.97
CA THR A 54 -14.76 1.22 -22.23
C THR A 54 -14.68 0.34 -20.97
N PHE A 55 -14.60 0.95 -19.79
CA PHE A 55 -14.52 0.28 -18.50
C PHE A 55 -15.40 0.98 -17.46
N THR A 56 -15.73 0.27 -16.38
CA THR A 56 -16.56 0.78 -15.29
C THR A 56 -15.74 0.91 -14.01
N VAL A 57 -16.09 1.91 -13.19
CA VAL A 57 -15.48 2.13 -11.86
C VAL A 57 -16.52 1.85 -10.79
N GLY A 58 -16.10 1.20 -9.70
CA GLY A 58 -16.96 0.89 -8.56
C GLY A 58 -16.15 0.59 -7.30
N GLU A 59 -16.83 0.65 -6.17
CA GLU A 59 -16.27 0.31 -4.86
C GLU A 59 -15.83 -1.17 -4.83
N ASN A 60 -14.67 -1.44 -4.24
CA ASN A 60 -14.11 -2.78 -4.09
C ASN A 60 -13.07 -2.78 -2.96
N SER A 61 -12.48 -3.93 -2.62
CA SER A 61 -11.54 -4.02 -1.50
C SER A 61 -10.30 -3.12 -1.63
N ALA A 62 -9.93 -2.67 -2.83
CA ALA A 62 -8.82 -1.73 -3.00
C ALA A 62 -9.20 -0.29 -2.60
N THR A 63 -10.49 0.09 -2.65
CA THR A 63 -10.92 1.43 -2.24
C THR A 63 -10.80 1.67 -0.74
N GLU A 64 -10.55 0.62 0.04
CA GLU A 64 -10.30 0.69 1.49
C GLU A 64 -8.90 1.24 1.85
N TYR A 65 -7.97 1.25 0.89
CA TYR A 65 -6.57 1.64 1.10
C TYR A 65 -6.25 2.95 0.37
N SER A 66 -5.17 3.62 0.77
CA SER A 66 -4.62 4.75 0.03
C SER A 66 -3.79 4.30 -1.18
N LEU A 67 -3.53 5.21 -2.13
CA LEU A 67 -2.63 4.91 -3.26
C LEU A 67 -1.22 4.55 -2.76
N GLU A 68 -0.73 5.19 -1.71
CA GLU A 68 0.59 4.91 -1.14
C GLU A 68 0.68 3.52 -0.52
N GLU A 69 -0.42 3.02 0.03
CA GLU A 69 -0.51 1.65 0.58
C GLU A 69 -0.59 0.60 -0.54
N LEU A 70 -1.21 0.91 -1.68
CA LEU A 70 -1.34 0.00 -2.81
C LEU A 70 -0.11 0.01 -3.75
N CYS A 71 0.45 1.20 -4.01
CA CYS A 71 1.45 1.45 -5.04
C CYS A 71 2.86 1.62 -4.47
N GLY A 72 3.49 0.51 -4.11
CA GLY A 72 4.84 0.49 -3.52
C GLY A 72 6.02 0.36 -4.50
N LEU A 73 5.83 0.50 -5.82
CA LEU A 73 6.95 0.38 -6.75
C LEU A 73 7.90 1.58 -6.60
N LYS A 74 9.20 1.30 -6.42
CA LYS A 74 10.25 2.32 -6.36
C LYS A 74 11.27 2.12 -7.47
N GLU A 75 11.09 2.86 -8.56
CA GLU A 75 12.00 2.88 -9.70
C GLU A 75 13.33 3.58 -9.34
N PRO A 76 14.49 2.92 -9.52
CA PRO A 76 15.79 3.58 -9.48
C PRO A 76 15.92 4.59 -10.63
N GLU A 77 16.53 5.76 -10.40
CA GLU A 77 16.64 6.84 -11.38
C GLU A 77 17.25 6.40 -12.73
N ASP A 78 18.27 5.53 -12.70
CA ASP A 78 18.99 5.05 -13.89
C ASP A 78 18.65 3.60 -14.28
N TRP A 79 17.46 3.09 -13.93
CA TRP A 79 17.11 1.68 -14.18
C TRP A 79 17.21 1.30 -15.67
N GLN A 80 16.88 2.22 -16.57
CA GLN A 80 16.90 2.00 -18.02
C GLN A 80 18.32 1.85 -18.57
N ALA A 81 19.29 2.55 -17.98
CA ALA A 81 20.69 2.49 -18.40
C ALA A 81 21.35 1.16 -18.01
N THR A 82 20.84 0.51 -16.96
CA THR A 82 21.35 -0.76 -16.45
C THR A 82 20.51 -1.97 -16.87
N ALA A 83 19.32 -1.74 -17.42
CA ALA A 83 18.44 -2.78 -17.92
C ALA A 83 19.12 -3.59 -19.03
N ARG A 84 19.06 -4.92 -18.89
CA ARG A 84 19.49 -5.85 -19.94
C ARG A 84 18.30 -6.12 -20.85
N PHE A 85 18.30 -5.49 -22.01
CA PHE A 85 17.37 -5.81 -23.06
C PHE A 85 17.95 -6.94 -23.90
N ASP A 86 17.28 -8.09 -23.91
CA ASP A 86 17.56 -9.08 -24.93
C ASP A 86 17.24 -8.47 -26.29
N PRO A 87 18.06 -8.73 -27.33
CA PRO A 87 17.72 -8.31 -28.68
C PRO A 87 16.35 -8.87 -29.01
N MET A 88 15.46 -8.03 -29.56
CA MET A 88 14.13 -8.46 -29.97
C MET A 88 14.25 -9.79 -30.70
N ALA A 89 13.61 -10.83 -30.16
CA ALA A 89 13.48 -12.10 -30.85
C ALA A 89 12.93 -11.82 -32.26
N PRO A 90 13.40 -12.52 -33.31
CA PRO A 90 12.87 -12.34 -34.65
C PRO A 90 11.35 -12.42 -34.61
N LYS A 91 10.65 -11.68 -35.49
CA LYS A 91 9.18 -11.77 -35.63
C LYS A 91 8.78 -13.24 -35.77
N LEU A 92 8.35 -13.82 -34.65
CA LEU A 92 7.72 -15.13 -34.62
C LEU A 92 6.29 -14.94 -35.14
N ASP A 93 5.75 -15.96 -35.79
CA ASP A 93 4.32 -16.02 -36.12
C ASP A 93 3.54 -16.23 -34.81
N LEU A 94 3.37 -15.14 -34.06
CA LEU A 94 2.63 -15.11 -32.80
C LEU A 94 1.12 -15.12 -33.06
N PRO A 95 0.32 -15.71 -32.17
CA PRO A 95 -1.14 -15.69 -32.31
C PRO A 95 -1.70 -14.27 -32.12
N ASP A 96 -2.87 -14.01 -32.70
CA ASP A 96 -3.59 -12.73 -32.55
C ASP A 96 -4.00 -12.45 -31.09
N SER A 97 -4.11 -13.50 -30.26
CA SER A 97 -4.40 -13.42 -28.83
C SER A 97 -3.70 -14.55 -28.07
N PHE A 98 -3.21 -14.25 -26.87
CA PHE A 98 -2.57 -15.22 -25.99
C PHE A 98 -2.90 -14.94 -24.53
N ASP A 99 -3.17 -16.00 -23.75
CA ASP A 99 -3.48 -15.91 -22.32
C ASP A 99 -2.87 -17.09 -21.56
N TRP A 100 -1.96 -16.81 -20.62
CA TRP A 100 -1.34 -17.84 -19.77
C TRP A 100 -2.34 -18.57 -18.87
N ARG A 101 -3.53 -17.99 -18.60
CA ARG A 101 -4.60 -18.64 -17.83
C ARG A 101 -5.08 -19.93 -18.50
N ASP A 102 -5.10 -19.96 -19.83
CA ASP A 102 -5.53 -21.12 -20.61
C ASP A 102 -4.56 -22.31 -20.49
N ALA A 103 -3.31 -22.04 -20.14
CA ALA A 103 -2.30 -23.07 -19.89
C ALA A 103 -2.36 -23.65 -18.46
N HIS A 104 -3.20 -23.09 -17.57
CA HIS A 104 -3.32 -23.50 -16.16
C HIS A 104 -1.98 -23.48 -15.38
N VAL A 105 -1.11 -22.52 -15.71
CA VAL A 105 0.21 -22.35 -15.08
C VAL A 105 0.28 -21.21 -14.07
N LEU A 106 -0.77 -20.40 -13.97
CA LEU A 106 -0.77 -19.23 -13.09
C LEU A 106 -1.09 -19.61 -11.63
N PRO A 107 -0.44 -18.95 -10.65
CA PRO A 107 -0.84 -19.04 -9.26
C PRO A 107 -2.23 -18.42 -9.03
N PRO A 108 -2.91 -18.73 -7.92
CA PRO A 108 -4.14 -18.04 -7.53
C PRO A 108 -3.90 -16.54 -7.32
N VAL A 109 -4.96 -15.74 -7.45
CA VAL A 109 -4.90 -14.31 -7.10
C VAL A 109 -4.67 -14.16 -5.60
N LYS A 110 -3.62 -13.43 -5.22
CA LYS A 110 -3.27 -13.12 -3.83
C LYS A 110 -3.59 -11.65 -3.49
N ASN A 111 -3.55 -11.29 -2.20
CA ASN A 111 -3.85 -9.95 -1.72
C ASN A 111 -2.71 -9.39 -0.85
N GLN A 112 -2.10 -8.27 -1.26
CA GLN A 112 -1.02 -7.61 -0.53
C GLN A 112 -1.51 -6.80 0.70
N GLY A 113 -2.81 -6.49 0.76
CA GLY A 113 -3.41 -5.62 1.77
C GLY A 113 -2.91 -4.17 1.69
N GLY A 114 -2.98 -3.45 2.80
CA GLY A 114 -2.48 -2.06 2.94
C GLY A 114 -0.95 -1.95 3.07
N CYS A 115 -0.22 -2.81 2.36
CA CYS A 115 1.24 -2.85 2.34
C CYS A 115 1.69 -2.60 0.91
N GLY A 116 2.60 -1.62 0.71
CA GLY A 116 3.23 -1.33 -0.58
C GLY A 116 4.23 -2.42 -1.00
N SER A 117 3.83 -3.68 -0.95
CA SER A 117 4.62 -4.86 -1.30
C SER A 117 4.34 -5.37 -2.70
N CYS A 118 3.66 -4.60 -3.55
CA CYS A 118 3.38 -4.97 -4.94
C CYS A 118 4.64 -5.41 -5.71
N TRP A 119 5.81 -4.86 -5.36
CA TRP A 119 7.12 -5.25 -5.90
C TRP A 119 7.49 -6.72 -5.58
N ALA A 120 7.12 -7.23 -4.40
CA ALA A 120 7.35 -8.61 -4.01
C ALA A 120 6.37 -9.55 -4.75
N PHE A 121 5.08 -9.20 -4.79
CA PHE A 121 4.07 -9.98 -5.54
C PHE A 121 4.38 -10.02 -7.05
N GLY A 122 4.78 -8.89 -7.62
CA GLY A 122 5.21 -8.78 -9.02
C GLY A 122 6.49 -9.55 -9.34
N THR A 123 7.29 -9.91 -8.33
CA THR A 123 8.46 -10.80 -8.49
C THR A 123 8.05 -12.26 -8.36
N VAL A 124 7.28 -12.61 -7.32
CA VAL A 124 6.93 -13.99 -6.97
C VAL A 124 5.98 -14.62 -7.99
N GLY A 125 4.92 -13.91 -8.42
CA GLY A 125 3.91 -14.49 -9.32
C GLY A 125 4.50 -15.03 -10.64
N PRO A 126 5.34 -14.25 -11.36
CA PRO A 126 6.03 -14.75 -12.55
C PRO A 126 6.99 -15.91 -12.27
N LEU A 127 7.66 -15.92 -11.10
CA LEU A 127 8.56 -17.01 -10.72
C LEU A 127 7.80 -18.32 -10.47
N GLU A 128 6.68 -18.28 -9.73
CA GLU A 128 5.79 -19.44 -9.53
C GLU A 128 5.28 -19.98 -10.88
N CYS A 129 4.87 -19.08 -11.78
CA CYS A 129 4.46 -19.44 -13.14
C CYS A 129 5.59 -20.13 -13.92
N ASN A 130 6.82 -19.62 -13.83
CA ASN A 130 7.98 -20.19 -14.51
C ASN A 130 8.33 -21.60 -13.99
N ILE A 131 8.32 -21.79 -12.66
CA ILE A 131 8.50 -23.11 -12.02
C ILE A 131 7.43 -24.08 -12.52
N LYS A 132 6.17 -23.63 -12.61
CA LYS A 132 5.09 -24.48 -13.11
C LYS A 132 5.28 -24.87 -14.58
N ILE A 133 5.75 -23.96 -15.42
CA ILE A 133 6.01 -24.19 -16.84
C ILE A 133 7.16 -25.19 -17.05
N LEU A 134 8.28 -24.99 -16.36
CA LEU A 134 9.50 -25.76 -16.59
C LEU A 134 9.51 -27.10 -15.85
N ASP A 135 9.10 -27.08 -14.58
CA ASP A 135 9.24 -28.22 -13.69
C ASP A 135 7.91 -28.97 -13.50
N GLY A 136 6.78 -28.37 -13.89
CA GLY A 136 5.45 -28.95 -13.72
C GLY A 136 4.92 -28.88 -12.27
N VAL A 137 5.67 -28.26 -11.36
CA VAL A 137 5.35 -28.18 -9.93
C VAL A 137 4.60 -26.89 -9.60
N THR A 138 3.62 -26.98 -8.71
CA THR A 138 2.90 -25.81 -8.19
C THR A 138 3.50 -25.45 -6.84
N GLU A 139 4.03 -24.25 -6.73
CA GLU A 139 4.62 -23.71 -5.51
C GLU A 139 3.82 -22.49 -5.03
N ASP A 140 3.80 -22.28 -3.71
CA ASP A 140 3.30 -21.07 -3.06
C ASP A 140 4.49 -20.40 -2.35
N LEU A 141 5.22 -19.59 -3.10
CA LEU A 141 6.42 -18.91 -2.63
C LEU A 141 6.03 -17.72 -1.74
N SER A 142 6.93 -17.36 -0.83
CA SER A 142 6.66 -16.34 0.19
C SER A 142 7.06 -14.93 -0.26
N GLU A 143 6.09 -14.09 -0.59
CA GLU A 143 6.32 -12.64 -0.76
C GLU A 143 6.84 -12.01 0.54
N GLN A 144 6.39 -12.51 1.69
CA GLN A 144 6.83 -12.03 3.00
C GLN A 144 8.33 -12.27 3.25
N TRP A 145 8.92 -13.31 2.66
CA TRP A 145 10.37 -13.50 2.74
C TRP A 145 11.12 -12.36 2.05
N LEU A 146 10.66 -11.93 0.87
CA LEU A 146 11.22 -10.73 0.23
C LEU A 146 11.04 -9.50 1.10
N VAL A 147 9.83 -9.27 1.64
CA VAL A 147 9.54 -8.11 2.49
C VAL A 147 10.40 -8.08 3.75
N SER A 148 10.62 -9.22 4.41
CA SER A 148 11.31 -9.29 5.71
C SER A 148 12.83 -9.46 5.61
N CYS A 149 13.33 -10.07 4.54
CA CYS A 149 14.71 -10.57 4.49
C CYS A 149 15.55 -9.99 3.35
N ASN A 150 14.98 -9.14 2.49
CA ASN A 150 15.78 -8.47 1.46
C ASN A 150 16.89 -7.60 2.08
N SER A 151 18.00 -7.46 1.34
CA SER A 151 19.16 -6.65 1.73
C SER A 151 19.11 -5.20 1.22
N SER A 152 18.10 -4.84 0.43
CA SER A 152 17.95 -3.52 -0.18
C SER A 152 17.19 -2.53 0.70
N GLY A 153 16.73 -2.95 1.88
CA GLY A 153 15.94 -2.12 2.79
C GLY A 153 14.52 -1.86 2.31
N TRP A 154 14.01 -2.66 1.38
CA TRP A 154 12.63 -2.58 0.89
C TRP A 154 11.67 -3.20 1.91
N SER A 155 10.42 -2.75 1.88
CA SER A 155 9.39 -3.16 2.84
C SER A 155 7.99 -2.81 2.32
N CYS A 156 6.99 -2.72 3.22
CA CYS A 156 5.68 -2.15 2.90
C CYS A 156 5.74 -0.67 2.48
N SER A 157 6.85 0.03 2.73
CA SER A 157 7.05 1.37 2.19
C SER A 157 7.50 1.36 0.73
N GLY A 158 7.57 0.20 0.09
CA GLY A 158 7.91 0.04 -1.31
C GLY A 158 9.32 -0.51 -1.57
N GLY A 159 9.51 -0.95 -2.81
CA GLY A 159 10.71 -1.62 -3.28
C GLY A 159 10.75 -1.72 -4.80
N TRP A 160 11.89 -2.19 -5.32
CA TRP A 160 12.06 -2.50 -6.74
C TRP A 160 11.76 -3.98 -7.00
N PHE A 161 11.77 -4.43 -8.25
CA PHE A 161 11.62 -5.84 -8.54
C PHE A 161 12.81 -6.64 -7.99
N ALA A 162 12.54 -7.82 -7.44
CA ALA A 162 13.47 -8.58 -6.63
C ALA A 162 14.04 -9.82 -7.36
N HIS A 163 14.23 -9.74 -8.68
CA HIS A 163 14.73 -10.86 -9.47
C HIS A 163 16.11 -11.37 -9.01
N ASP A 164 16.98 -10.49 -8.51
CA ASP A 164 18.32 -10.86 -8.02
C ASP A 164 18.31 -11.62 -6.67
N TYR A 165 17.15 -11.76 -6.02
CA TYR A 165 17.01 -12.45 -4.73
C TYR A 165 16.76 -13.96 -4.85
N HIS A 166 16.58 -14.48 -6.06
CA HIS A 166 16.23 -15.87 -6.34
C HIS A 166 17.36 -16.68 -7.03
N GLN A 167 18.62 -16.33 -6.76
CA GLN A 167 19.80 -17.02 -7.33
C GLN A 167 20.06 -18.41 -6.74
#